data_AF-A0A7C7RIC8-F1
#
_entry.id   AF-A0A7C7RIC8-F1
#
_cell.length_a   1.000
_cell.length_b   1.000
_cell.length_c   1.000
_cell.angle_alpha   90.00
_cell.angle_beta   90.00
_cell.angle_gamma   90.00
#
_symmetry.space_group_name_H-M   'P 1'
#
loop_
_entity.id
_entity.type
_entity.pdbx_description
1 polymer ?
#
loop_
_entity_poly.entity_id
_entity_poly.type
_entity_poly.pdbx_seq_one_letter_code
_entity_poly.pdbx_strand_id
1 'polypeptide(L)'
;MLRSSRISHSRAETNEKISRFGSLEVIRANWKENFDQTRRFIGGTIPLDRFKLIRERVYDFMERNTSLFEERARRGRIRDCHGDMHSGNIFVTNGIYIFDAIEFNERFRYSDVASEVAFLAMDLDLKGRTGLSNLFVEKYVKYSGDRELTRVLPFYKCYRA
;
A
#
# COMPACT_ATOMS: atom_id res chain seq x y z
N MET A 1 -19.93 11.85 9.09
CA MET A 1 -20.54 11.76 7.76
C MET A 1 -19.65 10.79 7.00
N LEU A 2 -19.99 9.50 6.99
CA LEU A 2 -19.15 8.46 6.39
C LEU A 2 -18.96 8.76 4.90
N ARG A 3 -17.72 8.95 4.45
CA ARG A 3 -17.37 8.98 3.02
C ARG A 3 -17.68 7.60 2.43
N SER A 4 -18.91 7.41 1.98
CA SER A 4 -19.24 6.37 1.00
C SER A 4 -18.74 6.86 -0.36
N SER A 5 -17.44 6.73 -0.60
CA SER A 5 -16.82 7.18 -1.84
C SER A 5 -16.65 6.00 -2.78
N ARG A 6 -17.16 6.13 -4.00
CA ARG A 6 -16.60 5.39 -5.14
C ARG A 6 -15.16 5.87 -5.27
N ILE A 7 -14.21 5.14 -4.68
CA ILE A 7 -12.79 5.52 -4.77
C ILE A 7 -12.31 5.26 -6.18
N SER A 8 -12.19 6.34 -6.94
CA SER A 8 -11.43 6.37 -8.16
C SER A 8 -10.11 7.04 -7.83
N HIS A 9 -9.01 6.28 -7.76
CA HIS A 9 -7.69 6.85 -7.46
C HIS A 9 -7.36 8.04 -8.37
N SER A 10 -7.76 8.01 -9.65
CA SER A 10 -7.57 9.12 -10.58
C SER A 10 -8.26 10.44 -10.17
N ARG A 11 -9.31 10.37 -9.35
CA ARG A 11 -10.07 11.53 -8.83
C ARG A 11 -9.80 11.81 -7.35
N ALA A 12 -9.08 10.93 -6.67
CA ALA A 12 -8.66 11.16 -5.28
C ALA A 12 -7.74 12.38 -5.20
N GLU A 13 -7.89 13.15 -4.11
CA GLU A 13 -7.15 14.40 -3.91
C GLU A 13 -5.64 14.16 -3.87
N THR A 14 -4.89 15.09 -4.47
CA THR A 14 -3.43 15.16 -4.40
C THR A 14 -3.04 16.64 -4.42
N ASN A 15 -2.08 17.00 -3.57
CA ASN A 15 -1.53 18.35 -3.46
C ASN A 15 -0.14 18.25 -2.79
N GLU A 16 0.57 19.36 -2.63
CA GLU A 16 1.91 19.35 -2.04
C GLU A 16 1.95 18.74 -0.63
N LYS A 17 0.91 18.99 0.19
CA LYS A 17 0.81 18.39 1.53
C LYS A 17 0.71 16.88 1.44
N ILE A 18 -0.20 16.35 0.61
CA ILE A 18 -0.42 14.92 0.42
C ILE A 18 0.84 14.27 -0.16
N SER A 19 1.48 14.87 -1.16
CA SER A 19 2.70 14.34 -1.79
C SER A 19 3.85 14.10 -0.81
N ARG A 20 3.96 14.90 0.26
CA ARG A 20 5.00 14.71 1.30
C ARG A 20 4.90 13.36 2.01
N PHE A 21 3.72 12.74 2.07
CA PHE A 21 3.54 11.42 2.69
C PHE A 21 4.15 10.27 1.86
N GLY A 22 4.49 10.53 0.59
CA GLY A 22 5.25 9.61 -0.24
C GLY A 22 6.76 9.80 -0.18
N SER A 23 7.26 10.71 0.67
CA SER A 23 8.71 10.89 0.81
C SER A 23 9.35 9.63 1.39
N LEU A 24 10.60 9.38 1.01
CA LEU A 24 11.36 8.27 1.60
C LEU A 24 11.49 8.39 3.11
N GLU A 25 11.55 9.61 3.66
CA GLU A 25 11.57 9.84 5.10
C GLU A 25 10.33 9.25 5.79
N VAL A 26 9.13 9.59 5.28
CA VAL A 26 7.86 9.09 5.82
C VAL A 26 7.73 7.59 5.61
N ILE A 27 8.08 7.09 4.42
CA ILE A 27 8.06 5.65 4.12
C ILE A 27 8.99 4.88 5.07
N ARG A 28 10.21 5.38 5.30
CA ARG A 28 11.18 4.76 6.21
C ARG A 28 10.70 4.78 7.64
N ALA A 29 10.08 5.87 8.10
CA ALA A 29 9.49 5.97 9.43
C ALA A 29 8.34 4.94 9.62
N ASN A 30 7.46 4.79 8.62
CA ASN A 30 6.39 3.79 8.64
C ASN A 30 6.93 2.36 8.77
N TRP A 31 7.95 2.01 7.99
CA TRP A 31 8.59 0.71 8.08
C TRP A 31 9.31 0.48 9.40
N LYS A 32 10.01 1.49 9.91
CA LYS A 32 10.67 1.40 11.21
C LYS A 32 9.65 1.06 12.30
N GLU A 33 8.53 1.77 12.33
CA GLU A 33 7.47 1.52 13.30
C GLU A 33 6.87 0.11 13.13
N ASN A 34 6.60 -0.32 11.90
CA ASN A 34 6.13 -1.68 11.61
C ASN A 34 7.10 -2.74 12.14
N PHE A 35 8.41 -2.59 11.91
CA PHE A 35 9.42 -3.50 12.46
C PHE A 35 9.46 -3.47 13.99
N ASP A 36 9.39 -2.30 14.61
CA ASP A 36 9.42 -2.17 16.06
C ASP A 36 8.20 -2.84 16.71
N GLN A 37 7.01 -2.70 16.14
CA GLN A 37 5.79 -3.41 16.56
C GLN A 37 5.87 -4.92 16.34
N THR A 38 6.60 -5.35 15.30
CA THR A 38 6.76 -6.76 14.92
C THR A 38 7.77 -7.50 15.82
N ARG A 39 8.68 -6.79 16.49
CA ARG A 39 9.72 -7.39 17.36
C ARG A 39 9.19 -8.38 18.38
N ARG A 40 7.99 -8.14 18.93
CA ARG A 40 7.35 -9.03 19.93
C ARG A 40 6.99 -10.43 19.39
N PHE A 41 6.95 -10.60 18.07
CA PHE A 41 6.66 -11.90 17.44
C PHE A 41 7.92 -12.67 17.05
N ILE A 42 9.11 -12.12 17.30
CA ILE A 42 10.38 -12.78 17.04
C ILE A 42 10.54 -13.97 17.98
N GLY A 43 10.89 -15.14 17.42
CA GLY A 43 11.04 -16.40 18.17
C GLY A 43 9.72 -17.13 18.43
N GLY A 44 8.59 -16.52 18.06
CA GLY A 44 7.29 -17.19 17.96
C GLY A 44 6.92 -17.37 16.49
N THR A 45 6.06 -16.48 15.99
CA THR A 45 5.57 -16.50 14.60
C THR A 45 6.68 -16.24 13.59
N ILE A 46 7.66 -15.42 13.92
CA ILE A 46 8.71 -14.99 12.98
C ILE A 46 10.10 -15.40 13.52
N PRO A 47 10.82 -16.28 12.81
CA PRO A 47 12.21 -16.58 13.14
C PRO A 47 13.11 -15.33 13.06
N LEU A 48 14.11 -15.22 13.95
CA LEU A 48 14.98 -14.04 14.05
C LEU A 48 15.77 -13.78 12.75
N ASP A 49 16.24 -14.84 12.09
CA ASP A 49 16.94 -14.78 10.81
C ASP A 49 16.04 -14.22 9.70
N ARG A 50 14.78 -14.66 9.64
CA ARG A 50 13.78 -14.13 8.69
C ARG A 50 13.47 -12.66 8.96
N PHE A 51 13.28 -12.27 10.22
CA PHE A 51 13.08 -10.85 10.57
C PHE A 51 14.27 -9.98 10.13
N LYS A 52 15.50 -10.41 10.42
CA LYS A 52 16.71 -9.69 10.01
C LYS A 52 16.80 -9.57 8.48
N LEU A 53 16.57 -10.66 7.77
CA LEU A 53 16.61 -10.71 6.31
C LEU A 53 15.58 -9.76 5.68
N ILE A 54 14.31 -9.81 6.13
CA ILE A 54 13.26 -8.93 5.61
C ILE A 54 13.63 -7.47 5.85
N ARG A 55 14.08 -7.14 7.07
CA ARG A 55 14.47 -5.77 7.43
C ARG A 55 15.59 -5.23 6.56
N GLU A 56 16.64 -6.03 6.35
CA GLU A 56 17.76 -5.67 5.47
C GLU A 56 17.27 -5.43 4.03
N ARG A 57 16.51 -6.38 3.46
CA ARG A 57 15.99 -6.26 2.09
C ARG A 57 15.08 -5.05 1.89
N VAL A 58 14.28 -4.70 2.89
CA VAL A 58 13.39 -3.54 2.85
C VAL A 58 14.19 -2.23 2.80
N TYR A 59 15.21 -2.08 3.66
CA TYR A 59 16.03 -0.86 3.66
C TYR A 59 16.90 -0.77 2.40
N ASP A 60 17.49 -1.88 1.95
CA ASP A 60 18.23 -1.93 0.68
C ASP A 60 17.34 -1.56 -0.51
N PHE A 61 16.08 -2.02 -0.52
CA PHE A 61 15.13 -1.68 -1.57
C PHE A 61 14.85 -0.18 -1.59
N MET A 62 14.65 0.47 -0.43
CA MET A 62 14.44 1.92 -0.35
C MET A 62 15.64 2.67 -0.92
N GLU A 63 16.85 2.32 -0.50
CA GLU A 63 18.08 3.02 -0.90
C GLU A 63 18.30 2.91 -2.41
N ARG A 64 18.20 1.70 -2.96
CA ARG A 64 18.39 1.45 -4.41
C ARG A 64 17.29 2.05 -5.29
N ASN A 65 16.10 2.33 -4.74
CA ASN A 65 14.94 2.82 -5.49
C ASN A 65 14.53 4.24 -5.07
N THR A 66 15.44 5.04 -4.54
CA THR A 66 15.15 6.43 -4.12
C THR A 66 14.46 7.24 -5.20
N SER A 67 15.01 7.25 -6.41
CA SER A 67 14.43 7.96 -7.56
C SER A 67 13.05 7.45 -7.97
N LEU A 68 12.74 6.17 -7.73
CA LEU A 68 11.42 5.61 -8.01
C LEU A 68 10.36 6.20 -7.06
N PHE A 69 10.65 6.29 -5.77
CA PHE A 69 9.71 6.88 -4.80
C PHE A 69 9.51 8.37 -5.05
N GLU A 70 10.58 9.11 -5.31
CA GLU A 70 10.53 10.53 -5.68
C GLU A 70 9.71 10.77 -6.94
N GLU A 71 9.92 9.95 -7.99
CA GLU A 71 9.18 10.04 -9.24
C GLU A 71 7.70 9.74 -9.05
N ARG A 72 7.35 8.77 -8.18
CA ARG A 72 5.96 8.47 -7.84
C ARG A 72 5.28 9.66 -7.14
N ALA A 73 5.97 10.31 -6.20
CA ALA A 73 5.49 11.55 -5.58
C ALA A 73 5.31 12.67 -6.60
N ARG A 74 6.30 12.89 -7.47
CA ARG A 74 6.27 13.92 -8.52
C ARG A 74 5.16 13.69 -9.54
N ARG A 75 4.83 12.43 -9.85
CA ARG A 75 3.74 12.06 -10.77
C ARG A 75 2.34 12.05 -10.13
N GLY A 76 2.19 12.56 -8.91
CA GLY A 76 0.88 12.61 -8.23
C GLY A 76 0.30 11.22 -7.94
N ARG A 77 1.18 10.24 -7.63
CA ARG A 77 0.77 8.89 -7.20
C ARG A 77 0.49 8.79 -5.72
N ILE A 78 0.82 9.82 -4.94
CA ILE A 78 0.46 9.92 -3.52
C ILE A 78 -0.87 10.64 -3.43
N ARG A 79 -1.89 9.98 -2.89
CA ARG A 79 -3.26 10.48 -2.91
C ARG A 79 -3.96 10.26 -1.58
N ASP A 80 -5.06 10.97 -1.38
CA ASP A 80 -6.04 10.71 -0.33
C ASP A 80 -6.82 9.41 -0.61
N CYS A 81 -6.20 8.30 -0.24
CA CYS A 81 -6.68 6.94 -0.48
C CYS A 81 -7.69 6.48 0.59
N HIS A 82 -8.24 5.28 0.47
CA HIS A 82 -9.12 4.66 1.48
C HIS A 82 -8.40 4.48 2.82
N GLY A 83 -7.12 4.11 2.76
CA GLY A 83 -6.27 3.79 3.91
C GLY A 83 -6.43 2.37 4.46
N ASP A 84 -7.59 1.75 4.21
CA ASP A 84 -7.92 0.39 4.66
C ASP A 84 -8.59 -0.50 3.58
N MET A 85 -8.08 -0.46 2.34
CA MET A 85 -8.68 -1.20 1.22
C MET A 85 -8.24 -2.67 1.20
N HIS A 86 -8.95 -3.53 1.93
CA HIS A 86 -8.82 -5.00 1.84
C HIS A 86 -10.18 -5.64 1.54
N SER A 87 -10.23 -6.93 1.20
CA SER A 87 -11.46 -7.57 0.71
C SER A 87 -12.59 -7.64 1.74
N GLY A 88 -12.29 -7.48 3.03
CA GLY A 88 -13.30 -7.37 4.09
C GLY A 88 -14.12 -6.09 4.01
N ASN A 89 -13.56 -5.05 3.39
CA ASN A 89 -14.17 -3.74 3.20
C ASN A 89 -14.78 -3.56 1.80
N ILE A 90 -14.96 -4.66 1.05
CA ILE A 90 -15.49 -4.66 -0.31
C ILE A 90 -16.68 -5.61 -0.43
N PHE A 91 -17.84 -5.07 -0.78
CA PHE A 91 -19.03 -5.86 -1.12
C PHE A 91 -19.30 -5.83 -2.63
N VAL A 92 -19.50 -7.01 -3.21
CA VAL A 92 -19.86 -7.19 -4.62
C VAL A 92 -21.28 -7.73 -4.69
N THR A 93 -22.21 -6.90 -5.17
CA THR A 93 -23.63 -7.23 -5.32
C THR A 93 -24.12 -6.81 -6.71
N ASN A 94 -25.12 -5.92 -6.81
CA ASN A 94 -25.49 -5.23 -8.05
C ASN A 94 -24.50 -4.12 -8.45
N GLY A 95 -23.42 -3.95 -7.67
CA GLY A 95 -22.30 -3.06 -7.92
C GLY A 95 -21.13 -3.41 -7.01
N ILE A 96 -20.08 -2.58 -7.05
CA ILE A 96 -18.95 -2.68 -6.13
C ILE A 96 -19.08 -1.55 -5.10
N TYR A 97 -19.12 -1.93 -3.83
CA TYR A 97 -19.19 -1.02 -2.70
C TYR A 97 -17.93 -1.18 -1.85
N ILE A 98 -17.25 -0.07 -1.58
CA ILE A 98 -16.08 -0.01 -0.71
C ILE A 98 -16.45 0.91 0.46
N PHE A 99 -16.23 0.46 1.69
CA PHE A 99 -16.68 1.14 2.90
C PHE A 99 -15.63 1.04 4.01
N ASP A 100 -15.84 1.77 5.11
CA ASP A 100 -14.90 1.85 6.25
C ASP A 100 -13.56 2.52 5.91
N ALA A 101 -13.63 3.59 5.12
CA ALA A 101 -12.46 4.41 4.85
C ALA A 101 -11.98 5.10 6.13
N ILE A 102 -10.66 5.16 6.33
CA ILE A 102 -10.08 5.91 7.45
C ILE A 102 -10.32 7.40 7.17
N GLU A 103 -10.97 8.13 8.08
CA GLU A 103 -11.31 9.55 7.85
C GLU A 103 -10.39 10.52 8.61
N PHE A 104 -9.84 10.13 9.75
CA PHE A 104 -9.21 11.09 10.67
C PHE A 104 -7.69 10.99 10.74
N ASN A 105 -7.10 9.93 10.20
CA ASN A 105 -5.65 9.72 10.24
C ASN A 105 -5.03 9.92 8.85
N GLU A 106 -4.47 11.10 8.64
CA GLU A 106 -3.80 11.47 7.39
C GLU A 106 -2.67 10.51 7.02
N ARG A 107 -1.94 9.95 8.00
CA ARG A 107 -0.83 9.04 7.75
C ARG A 107 -1.27 7.69 7.15
N PHE A 108 -2.50 7.28 7.41
CA PHE A 108 -3.08 6.09 6.79
C PHE A 108 -3.81 6.40 5.48
N ARG A 109 -4.42 7.57 5.37
CA ARG A 109 -5.13 8.03 4.17
C ARG A 109 -4.19 8.42 3.03
N TYR A 110 -3.22 9.27 3.33
CA TYR A 110 -2.31 9.84 2.34
C TYR A 110 -1.20 8.84 2.09
N SER A 111 -1.30 8.16 0.96
CA SER A 111 -0.37 7.10 0.63
C SER A 111 -0.17 6.99 -0.86
N ASP A 112 0.90 6.30 -1.24
CA ASP A 112 1.05 5.84 -2.61
C ASP A 112 -0.12 4.93 -2.99
N VAL A 113 -0.78 5.22 -4.11
CA VAL A 113 -1.83 4.39 -4.70
C VAL A 113 -1.38 2.93 -4.86
N ALA A 114 -0.09 2.68 -5.12
CA ALA A 114 0.45 1.32 -5.16
C ALA A 114 0.40 0.62 -3.80
N SER A 115 0.51 1.34 -2.69
CA SER A 115 0.36 0.78 -1.34
C SER A 115 -1.06 0.32 -1.06
N GLU A 116 -2.05 1.08 -1.52
CA GLU A 116 -3.46 0.69 -1.41
C GLU A 116 -3.80 -0.53 -2.28
N VAL A 117 -3.33 -0.54 -3.54
CA VAL A 117 -3.47 -1.70 -4.44
C VAL A 117 -2.77 -2.93 -3.86
N ALA A 118 -1.57 -2.75 -3.28
CA ALA A 118 -0.83 -3.82 -2.64
C ALA A 118 -1.58 -4.41 -1.45
N PHE A 119 -2.36 -3.62 -0.71
CA PHE A 119 -3.08 -4.11 0.45
C PHE A 119 -4.17 -5.11 0.04
N LEU A 120 -5.02 -4.76 -0.93
CA LEU A 120 -6.02 -5.68 -1.45
C LEU A 120 -5.36 -6.91 -2.10
N ALA A 121 -4.29 -6.72 -2.87
CA ALA A 121 -3.61 -7.83 -3.52
C ALA A 121 -2.94 -8.79 -2.51
N MET A 122 -2.32 -8.25 -1.46
CA MET A 122 -1.77 -9.04 -0.35
C MET A 122 -2.88 -9.82 0.36
N ASP A 123 -4.00 -9.17 0.68
CA ASP A 123 -5.12 -9.80 1.36
C ASP A 123 -5.75 -10.94 0.54
N LEU A 124 -5.82 -10.78 -0.79
CA LEU A 124 -6.23 -11.86 -1.70
C LEU A 124 -5.22 -13.02 -1.71
N ASP A 125 -3.92 -12.73 -1.68
CA ASP A 125 -2.89 -13.77 -1.58
C ASP A 125 -2.99 -14.54 -0.26
N LEU A 126 -3.18 -13.84 0.85
CA LEU A 126 -3.38 -14.42 2.19
C LEU A 126 -4.58 -15.37 2.23
N LYS A 127 -5.65 -15.04 1.48
CA LYS A 127 -6.85 -15.88 1.33
C LYS A 127 -6.71 -17.01 0.29
N GLY A 128 -5.52 -17.24 -0.25
CA GLY A 128 -5.26 -18.27 -1.26
C GLY A 128 -5.87 -17.95 -2.63
N ARG A 129 -6.19 -16.68 -2.90
CA ARG A 129 -6.82 -16.21 -4.15
C ARG A 129 -5.80 -15.49 -5.06
N THR A 130 -4.60 -16.05 -5.20
CA THR A 130 -3.52 -15.45 -6.00
C THR A 130 -3.90 -15.16 -7.46
N GLY A 131 -4.76 -16.00 -8.06
CA GLY A 131 -5.30 -15.72 -9.40
C GLY A 131 -6.08 -14.41 -9.47
N LEU A 132 -6.89 -14.10 -8.44
CA LEU A 132 -7.62 -12.83 -8.34
C LEU A 132 -6.69 -11.66 -8.01
N SER A 133 -5.69 -11.87 -7.14
CA SER A 133 -4.65 -10.88 -6.82
C SER A 133 -3.91 -10.43 -8.09
N ASN A 134 -3.45 -11.40 -8.90
CA ASN A 134 -2.76 -11.12 -10.16
C ASN A 134 -3.67 -10.43 -11.17
N LEU A 135 -4.90 -10.92 -11.35
CA LEU A 135 -5.88 -10.32 -12.26
C LEU A 135 -6.21 -8.88 -11.85
N PHE A 136 -6.40 -8.63 -10.56
CA PHE A 136 -6.68 -7.30 -10.02
C PHE A 136 -5.53 -6.33 -10.34
N VAL A 137 -4.29 -6.70 -10.03
CA VAL A 137 -3.11 -5.88 -10.30
C VAL A 137 -2.94 -5.62 -11.81
N GLU A 138 -3.08 -6.66 -12.64
CA GLU A 138 -2.97 -6.54 -14.10
C GLU A 138 -4.00 -5.55 -14.65
N LYS A 139 -5.27 -5.70 -14.28
CA LYS A 139 -6.33 -4.79 -14.72
C LYS A 139 -6.10 -3.38 -14.19
N TYR A 140 -5.69 -3.25 -12.93
CA TYR A 140 -5.40 -1.95 -12.34
C TYR A 140 -4.30 -1.21 -13.10
N VAL A 141 -3.17 -1.85 -13.39
CA VAL A 141 -2.06 -1.27 -14.17
C VAL A 141 -2.54 -0.90 -15.58
N LYS A 142 -3.32 -1.78 -16.23
CA LYS A 142 -3.87 -1.52 -17.56
C LYS A 142 -4.77 -0.27 -17.59
N TYR A 143 -5.68 -0.13 -16.64
CA TYR A 143 -6.64 0.99 -16.61
C TYR A 143 -6.02 2.30 -16.08
N SER A 144 -5.10 2.23 -15.13
CA SER A 144 -4.47 3.42 -14.53
C SER A 144 -3.26 3.95 -15.31
N GLY A 145 -2.67 3.11 -16.18
CA GLY A 145 -1.42 3.39 -16.86
C GLY A 145 -0.18 3.40 -15.95
N ASP A 146 -0.32 3.06 -14.66
CA ASP A 146 0.79 3.07 -13.69
C ASP A 146 1.66 1.81 -13.81
N ARG A 147 2.50 1.76 -14.83
CA ARG A 147 3.42 0.61 -15.05
C ARG A 147 4.43 0.42 -13.92
N GLU A 148 4.86 1.52 -13.31
CA GLU A 148 5.84 1.54 -12.23
C GLU A 148 5.30 0.93 -10.92
N LEU A 149 3.97 0.79 -10.78
CA LEU A 149 3.34 0.14 -9.64
C LEU A 149 3.90 -1.27 -9.42
N THR A 150 4.13 -2.02 -10.49
CA THR A 150 4.64 -3.40 -10.42
C THR A 150 6.02 -3.49 -9.76
N ARG A 151 6.83 -2.42 -9.86
CA ARG A 151 8.17 -2.36 -9.24
C ARG A 151 8.12 -2.20 -7.72
N VAL A 152 7.13 -1.47 -7.20
CA VAL A 152 6.95 -1.23 -5.76
C VAL A 152 5.94 -2.18 -5.11
N LEU A 153 5.21 -2.96 -5.91
CA LEU A 153 4.16 -3.86 -5.42
C LEU A 153 4.67 -4.89 -4.39
N PRO A 154 5.79 -5.62 -4.60
CA PRO A 154 6.26 -6.58 -3.60
C PRO A 154 6.67 -5.91 -2.30
N PHE A 155 7.25 -4.70 -2.39
CA PHE A 155 7.62 -3.90 -1.23
C PHE A 155 6.38 -3.54 -0.41
N TYR A 156 5.34 -2.99 -1.04
CA TYR A 156 4.12 -2.64 -0.30
C TYR A 156 3.30 -3.86 0.13
N LYS A 157 3.31 -4.98 -0.61
CA LYS A 157 2.70 -6.23 -0.13
C LYS A 157 3.38 -6.71 1.15
N CYS A 158 4.70 -6.67 1.19
CA CYS A 158 5.47 -7.02 2.38
C CYS A 158 5.16 -6.10 3.57
N TYR A 159 4.89 -4.81 3.34
CA TYR A 159 4.51 -3.87 4.41
C TYR A 159 3.15 -4.19 5.02
N ARG A 160 2.24 -4.76 4.23
CA ARG A 160 0.83 -5.01 4.62
C ARG A 160 0.60 -6.42 5.20
N ALA A 161 1.54 -7.34 5.02
CA ALA A 161 1.48 -8.73 5.49
C ALA A 161 1.80 -8.84 6.99
#